data_AF-A0A522PY06-F1
#
_entry.id   AF-A0A522PY06-F1
#
_cell.length_a   1.000
_cell.length_b   1.000
_cell.length_c   1.000
_cell.angle_alpha   90.00
_cell.angle_beta   90.00
_cell.angle_gamma   90.00
#
_symmetry.space_group_name_H-M   'P 1'
#
loop_
_entity.id
_entity.type
_entity.pdbx_description
1 polymer ?
#
loop_
_entity_poly.entity_id
_entity_poly.type
_entity_poly.pdbx_seq_one_letter_code
_entity_poly.pdbx_strand_id
1 'polypeptide(L)' 'MKESAITYRLVPHDPSSHSFKIQIGIARPDPNGQILRLPAWIPGSYLIRDFSRHIQTIRGSAESGDDITIAKIDDHSWR' A
#
# COMPACT_ATOMS: atom_id res chain seq x y z
N MET A 1 -18.64 -14.92 10.93
CA MET A 1 -17.97 -13.60 11.00
C MET A 1 -17.33 -13.38 9.64
N LYS A 2 -17.61 -12.26 8.96
CA LYS A 2 -17.10 -12.02 7.60
C LYS A 2 -15.64 -11.58 7.72
N GLU A 3 -14.72 -12.48 7.41
CA GLU A 3 -13.29 -12.20 7.39
C GLU A 3 -13.04 -11.08 6.37
N SER A 4 -12.64 -9.91 6.84
CA SER A 4 -12.28 -8.80 5.96
C SER A 4 -10.98 -9.18 5.24
N ALA A 5 -11.07 -9.46 3.94
CA ALA A 5 -9.94 -9.93 3.13
C ALA A 5 -8.73 -8.98 3.14
N ILE A 6 -8.98 -7.68 3.38
CA ILE A 6 -7.96 -6.64 3.46
C ILE A 6 -8.25 -5.73 4.65
N THR A 7 -7.22 -5.41 5.44
CA THR A 7 -7.28 -4.44 6.55
C THR A 7 -6.34 -3.27 6.29
N TYR A 8 -6.74 -2.08 6.72
CA TYR A 8 -5.94 -0.87 6.63
C TYR A 8 -5.81 -0.24 8.02
N ARG A 9 -4.59 0.06 8.43
CA ARG A 9 -4.30 0.86 9.63
C ARG A 9 -3.52 2.09 9.21
N LEU A 10 -4.04 3.26 9.58
CA LEU A 10 -3.43 4.55 9.30
C LEU A 10 -3.06 5.21 10.62
N VAL A 11 -1.81 5.64 10.74
CA VAL A 11 -1.30 6.33 11.93
C VAL A 11 -0.59 7.59 11.47
N PRO A 12 -0.95 8.79 11.97
CA PRO A 12 -0.11 9.98 11.82
C PRO A 12 1.23 9.69 12.51
N HIS A 13 2.27 9.41 11.73
CA HIS A 13 3.54 8.95 12.26
C HIS A 13 4.33 10.11 12.86
N ASP A 14 4.37 11.21 12.11
CA ASP A 14 4.89 12.49 12.51
C ASP A 14 4.02 13.58 11.85
N PRO A 15 3.06 14.15 12.61
CA PRO A 15 2.17 15.19 12.10
C PRO A 15 2.90 16.45 11.62
N SER A 16 4.06 16.77 12.19
CA SER A 16 4.82 17.98 11.85
C SER A 16 5.45 17.89 10.46
N SER A 17 5.83 16.68 10.02
CA SER A 17 6.28 16.40 8.65
C SER A 17 5.15 16.00 7.70
N HIS A 18 3.90 16.03 8.17
CA HIS A 18 2.73 15.54 7.42
C HIS A 18 2.87 14.07 6.97
N SER A 19 3.56 13.23 7.75
CA SER A 19 3.82 11.84 7.40
C SER A 19 2.83 10.88 8.06
N PHE A 20 2.40 9.89 7.29
CA PHE A 20 1.54 8.81 7.74
C PHE A 20 2.24 7.47 7.61
N LYS A 21 2.07 6.61 8.62
CA LYS A 21 2.39 5.19 8.52
C LYS A 21 1.12 4.44 8.17
N ILE A 22 1.14 3.73 7.06
CA ILE A 22 0.03 2.92 6.57
C ILE A 22 0.47 1.46 6.63
N GLN A 23 -0.36 0.61 7.23
CA GLN A 23 -0.21 -0.84 7.20
C GLN A 23 -1.40 -1.45 6.47
N ILE A 24 -1.11 -2.35 5.53
CA ILE A 24 -2.11 -3.10 4.77
C ILE A 24 -1.93 -4.57 5.14
N GLY A 25 -2.94 -5.18 5.75
CA GLY A 25 -2.97 -6.61 6.02
C GLY A 25 -3.79 -7.34 4.96
N ILE A 26 -3.23 -8.39 4.36
CA ILE A 26 -3.87 -9.18 3.30
C ILE A 26 -3.91 -10.63 3.80
N ALA A 27 -5.10 -11.12 4.16
CA ALA A 27 -5.22 -12.43 4.81
C ALA A 27 -4.87 -13.59 3.87
N ARG A 28 -5.14 -13.44 2.58
CA ARG A 28 -4.88 -14.45 1.54
C ARG A 28 -4.31 -13.76 0.30
N PRO A 29 -3.00 -13.44 0.27
CA PRO A 29 -2.38 -12.83 -0.89
C PRO A 29 -2.39 -13.79 -2.09
N ASP A 30 -2.36 -13.25 -3.30
CA ASP A 30 -2.21 -14.07 -4.52
C ASP A 30 -0.90 -14.90 -4.45
N PRO A 31 -0.96 -16.24 -4.54
CA PRO A 31 0.23 -17.09 -4.48
C PRO A 31 1.21 -16.85 -5.65
N ASN A 32 0.76 -16.26 -6.75
CA ASN A 32 1.61 -15.89 -7.88
C ASN A 32 2.28 -14.52 -7.69
N GLY A 33 2.00 -13.82 -6.59
CA GLY A 33 2.52 -12.51 -6.28
C GLY A 33 1.41 -11.46 -6.27
N GLN A 34 1.06 -11.01 -5.07
CA GLN A 34 0.04 -10.00 -4.84
C GLN A 34 0.47 -8.64 -5.39
N ILE A 35 -0.35 -8.06 -6.26
CA ILE A 35 -0.13 -6.70 -6.76
C ILE A 35 -0.92 -5.70 -5.92
N LEU A 36 -0.26 -4.64 -5.46
CA LEU A 36 -0.87 -3.46 -4.86
C LEU A 36 -0.75 -2.28 -5.81
N ARG A 37 -1.82 -1.49 -5.95
CA ARG A 37 -1.87 -0.33 -6.85
C ARG A 37 -2.43 0.89 -6.13
N LEU A 38 -1.84 2.05 -6.40
CA LEU A 38 -2.41 3.33 -5.99
C LEU A 38 -3.06 4.00 -7.22
N PRO A 39 -4.32 4.45 -7.14
CA PRO A 39 -4.94 5.14 -8.27
C PRO A 39 -4.15 6.38 -8.70
N ALA A 40 -4.16 6.70 -9.99
CA ALA A 40 -3.57 7.92 -10.54
C ALA A 40 -4.58 9.07 -10.69
N TRP A 41 -5.78 8.93 -10.13
CA TRP A 41 -6.83 9.95 -10.13
C TRP A 41 -7.85 9.61 -9.03
N ILE A 42 -8.73 10.56 -8.70
CA ILE A 42 -9.77 10.39 -7.69
C ILE A 42 -11.14 10.77 -8.27
N PRO A 43 -12.22 10.00 -8.02
CA PRO A 43 -13.56 10.35 -8.48
C PRO A 43 -13.95 11.79 -8.15
N GLY A 44 -14.53 12.48 -9.13
CA GLY A 44 -14.83 13.91 -9.05
C GLY A 44 -13.69 14.83 -9.53
N SER A 45 -12.48 14.31 -9.77
CA SER A 45 -11.37 15.03 -10.41
C SER A 45 -10.90 14.28 -11.66
N TYR A 46 -11.14 14.88 -12.83
CA TYR A 46 -10.71 14.33 -14.13
C TYR A 46 -9.26 14.66 -14.50
N LEU A 47 -8.50 15.24 -13.58
CA LEU A 47 -7.09 15.51 -13.77
C LEU A 47 -6.27 14.35 -13.15
N ILE A 48 -5.31 13.83 -13.92
CA ILE A 48 -4.33 12.83 -13.45
C ILE A 48 -3.54 13.42 -12.27
N ARG A 49 -3.24 12.56 -11.29
CA ARG A 49 -2.42 12.84 -10.12
C ARG A 49 -1.39 11.74 -9.97
N ASP A 50 -0.16 12.17 -9.74
CA ASP A 50 0.87 11.29 -9.24
C ASP A 50 0.79 11.26 -7.71
N PHE A 51 -0.06 10.39 -7.17
CA PHE A 51 -0.14 10.18 -5.72
C PHE A 51 1.00 9.31 -5.19
N SER A 52 1.57 8.43 -6.03
CA SER A 52 2.61 7.49 -5.58
C SER A 52 3.93 8.16 -5.28
N ARG A 53 4.22 9.34 -5.87
CA ARG A 53 5.38 10.16 -5.49
C ARG A 53 5.47 10.51 -4.00
N HIS A 54 4.35 10.45 -3.28
CA HIS A 54 4.30 10.72 -1.84
C HIS A 54 4.61 9.51 -0.97
N ILE A 55 4.77 8.32 -1.56
CA ILE A 55 5.21 7.15 -0.84
C ILE A 55 6.73 7.21 -0.66
N GLN A 56 7.15 7.42 0.59
CA GLN A 56 8.56 7.52 0.94
C GLN A 56 9.25 6.15 0.97
N THR A 57 8.59 5.15 1.54
CA THR A 57 9.14 3.80 1.72
C THR A 57 8.03 2.76 1.67
N ILE A 58 8.31 1.60 1.08
CA ILE A 58 7.45 0.41 1.15
C ILE A 58 8.29 -0.77 1.63
N ARG A 59 7.74 -1.52 2.57
CA ARG A 59 8.28 -2.79 3.07
C ARG A 59 7.12 -3.74 3.35
N GLY A 60 7.37 -5.03 3.25
CA GLY A 60 6.42 -6.08 3.55
C GLY A 60 7.05 -7.14 4.42
N SER A 61 6.24 -7.81 5.23
CA SER A 61 6.65 -8.92 6.08
C SER A 61 5.55 -9.97 6.09
N ALA A 62 5.93 -11.24 6.08
CA ALA A 62 5.01 -12.34 6.31
C ALA A 62 4.56 -12.37 7.78
N GLU A 63 3.52 -13.13 8.09
CA GLU A 63 3.08 -13.34 9.48
C GLU A 63 4.16 -14.01 10.33
N SER A 64 5.04 -14.81 9.70
CA SER A 64 6.23 -15.40 10.34
C SER A 64 7.27 -14.36 10.77
N GLY A 65 7.17 -13.11 10.28
CA GLY A 65 8.14 -12.05 10.51
C GLY A 65 9.23 -11.95 9.44
N ASP A 66 9.23 -12.83 8.44
CA ASP A 66 10.18 -12.79 7.33
C ASP A 66 9.91 -11.59 6.42
N ASP A 67 10.96 -10.86 6.04
CA ASP A 67 10.85 -9.77 5.07
C ASP A 67 10.44 -10.30 3.69
N ILE A 68 9.51 -9.57 3.05
CA ILE A 68 9.03 -9.86 1.70
C ILE A 68 9.70 -8.91 0.72
N THR A 69 10.29 -9.46 -0.33
CA THR A 69 10.80 -8.68 -1.46
C THR A 69 9.65 -8.01 -2.20
N ILE A 70 9.75 -6.70 -2.37
CA ILE A 70 8.77 -5.90 -3.11
C ILE A 70 9.44 -5.28 -4.32
N ALA A 71 8.88 -5.56 -5.50
CA ALA A 71 9.30 -4.98 -6.77
C ALA A 71 8.30 -3.90 -7.23
N LYS A 72 8.81 -2.71 -7.55
CA LYS A 72 8.00 -1.69 -8.24
C LYS A 72 7.86 -2.11 -9.71
N ILE A 73 6.63 -2.28 -10.18
CA ILE A 73 6.34 -2.75 -11.55
C ILE A 73 6.13 -1.56 -12.50
N ASP A 74 5.48 -0.50 -12.01
CA ASP A 74 5.25 0.75 -12.74
C ASP A 74 5.16 1.91 -11.73
N ASP A 75 4.81 3.11 -12.21
CA ASP A 75 4.77 4.32 -11.37
C ASP A 75 3.89 4.21 -10.13
N HIS A 76 2.84 3.39 -10.18
CA HIS A 76 1.83 3.30 -9.13
C HIS A 76 1.50 1.86 -8.69
N SER A 77 2.28 0.86 -9.12
CA SER A 77 2.07 -0.56 -8.82
C SER A 77 3.31 -1.24 -8.24
N TRP A 78 3.09 -2.12 -7.26
CA TRP A 78 4.11 -2.95 -6.61
C TRP A 78 3.64 -4.40 -6.54
N ARG A 79 4.59 -5.35 -6.60
CA ARG A 79 4.38 -6.78 -6.40
C ARG A 79 5.31 -7.32 -5.34
#